data_AF-L8X3K2-F1
#
_entry.id   AF-L8X3K2-F1
#
_cell.length_a   1.000
_cell.length_b   1.000
_cell.length_c   1.000
_cell.angle_alpha   90.00
_cell.angle_beta   90.00
_cell.angle_gamma   90.00
#
_symmetry.space_group_name_H-M   'P 1'
#
loop_
_entity.id
_entity.type
_entity.pdbx_description
1 polymer ?
#
loop_
_entity_poly.entity_id
_entity_poly.type
_entity_poly.pdbx_seq_one_letter_code
_entity_poly.pdbx_strand_id
1 'polypeptide(L)' 'MQGTLVGFDQRSNVVLSDSVERIYSIEEGVEEVPLGLYLVKGDMIALIGEMDAAIDSATDLSTIRAEPLPPIRY' A
#
# COMPACT_ATOMS: atom_id res chain seq x y z
N MET A 1 0.46 0.74 0.93
CA MET A 1 -0.34 -0.50 0.94
C MET A 1 -0.19 -1.18 -0.41
N GLN A 2 -0.07 -2.50 -0.40
CA GLN A 2 -0.08 -3.36 -1.60
C GLN A 2 -1.16 -4.42 -1.43
N GLY A 3 -1.73 -4.87 -2.54
CA GLY A 3 -2.65 -5.99 -2.58
C GLY A 3 -2.99 -6.34 -4.02
N THR A 4 -3.68 -7.45 -4.22
CA THR A 4 -4.21 -7.83 -5.53
C THR A 4 -5.53 -7.11 -5.75
N LEU A 5 -5.62 -6.30 -6.81
CA LEU A 5 -6.86 -5.61 -7.15
C LEU A 5 -7.89 -6.60 -7.71
N VAL A 6 -8.93 -6.87 -6.93
CA VAL A 6 -10.00 -7.82 -7.27
C VAL A 6 -11.18 -7.11 -7.94
N GLY A 7 -11.40 -5.85 -7.62
CA GLY A 7 -12.48 -5.07 -8.21
C GLY A 7 -12.39 -3.59 -7.92
N PHE A 8 -13.01 -2.79 -8.78
CA PHE A 8 -13.16 -1.36 -8.62
C PHE A 8 -14.53 -0.89 -9.14
N ASP A 9 -14.98 0.29 -8.71
CA ASP A 9 -16.22 0.91 -9.22
C ASP A 9 -15.98 2.32 -9.81
N GLN A 10 -17.04 2.92 -10.36
CA GLN A 10 -17.01 4.25 -10.97
C GLN A 10 -16.78 5.40 -9.97
N ARG A 11 -16.75 5.11 -8.67
CA ARG A 11 -16.41 6.07 -7.61
C ARG A 11 -14.99 5.86 -7.09
N SER A 12 -14.19 5.07 -7.80
CA SER A 12 -12.82 4.68 -7.42
C SER A 12 -12.75 3.90 -6.11
N ASN A 13 -13.84 3.30 -5.62
CA ASN A 13 -13.72 2.35 -4.52
C ASN A 13 -12.99 1.12 -5.04
N VAL A 14 -12.06 0.57 -4.25
CA VAL A 14 -11.27 -0.61 -4.64
C VAL A 14 -11.35 -1.71 -3.60
N VAL A 15 -11.42 -2.94 -4.09
CA VAL A 15 -11.34 -4.16 -3.29
C VAL A 15 -9.98 -4.80 -3.55
N LEU A 16 -9.20 -4.94 -2.49
CA LEU A 16 -7.87 -5.54 -2.52
C LEU A 16 -7.89 -6.85 -1.73
N SER A 17 -7.43 -7.95 -2.34
CA SER A 17 -7.14 -9.20 -1.61
C SER A 17 -5.66 -9.32 -1.27
N ASP A 18 -5.35 -10.15 -0.28
CA ASP A 18 -3.98 -10.39 0.19
C ASP A 18 -3.24 -9.08 0.49
N SER A 19 -3.97 -8.15 1.07
CA SER A 19 -3.51 -6.79 1.31
C SER A 19 -2.50 -6.75 2.45
N VAL A 20 -1.45 -5.97 2.27
CA VAL A 20 -0.42 -5.68 3.26
C VAL A 20 -0.20 -4.17 3.33
N GLU A 21 -0.28 -3.63 4.54
CA GLU A 21 0.11 -2.25 4.82
C GLU A 21 1.60 -2.19 5.11
N ARG A 22 2.28 -1.21 4.50
CA ARG A 22 3.72 -0.99 4.66
C ARG A 22 3.91 0.34 5.37
N ILE A 23 4.45 0.31 6.58
CA ILE A 23 4.70 1.49 7.41
C ILE A 23 6.19 1.81 7.33
N TYR A 24 6.50 2.97 6.79
CA TYR A 24 7.88 3.44 6.62
C TYR A 24 8.29 4.32 7.80
N SER A 25 9.48 4.08 8.32
CA SER A 25 10.11 4.86 9.38
C SER A 25 11.55 5.21 9.01
N ILE A 26 12.07 6.26 9.63
CA ILE A 26 13.48 6.64 9.57
C ILE A 26 14.33 5.88 10.59
N GLU A 27 13.72 5.36 11.66
CA GLU A 27 14.41 4.66 12.75
C GLU A 27 14.43 3.14 12.49
N GLU A 28 13.28 2.59 12.08
CA GLU A 28 13.05 1.15 11.93
C GLU A 28 12.79 0.75 10.48
N GLY A 29 12.94 -0.55 10.21
CA GLY A 29 12.62 -1.14 8.91
C GLY A 29 11.16 -1.01 8.58
N VAL A 30 10.83 -1.21 7.31
CA VAL A 30 9.43 -1.21 6.89
C VAL A 30 8.70 -2.31 7.64
N GLU A 31 7.66 -1.90 8.36
CA GLU A 31 6.76 -2.84 9.02
C GLU A 31 5.65 -3.25 8.05
N GLU A 32 5.41 -4.56 7.95
CA GLU A 32 4.38 -5.14 7.09
C GLU A 32 3.22 -5.68 7.93
N VAL A 33 2.05 -5.05 7.82
CA VAL A 33 0.85 -5.42 8.55
C VAL A 33 -0.14 -6.12 7.60
N PRO A 34 -0.43 -7.41 7.77
CA PRO A 34 -1.37 -8.12 6.91
C PRO A 34 -2.80 -7.70 7.22
N LEU A 35 -3.54 -7.29 6.18
CA LEU A 35 -4.94 -6.88 6.24
C LEU A 35 -5.87 -7.90 5.57
N GLY A 36 -5.37 -8.71 4.64
CA GLY A 36 -6.16 -9.70 3.90
C GLY A 36 -7.11 -9.05 2.90
N LEU A 37 -8.42 -9.29 3.03
CA LEU A 37 -9.43 -8.65 2.18
C LEU A 37 -9.75 -7.25 2.72
N TYR A 38 -9.50 -6.22 1.91
CA TYR A 38 -9.64 -4.83 2.32
C TYR A 38 -10.41 -4.00 1.28
N LEU A 39 -11.38 -3.21 1.75
CA LEU A 39 -12.17 -2.29 0.92
C LEU A 39 -11.72 -0.85 1.20
N VAL A 40 -11.22 -0.17 0.17
CA VAL A 40 -10.81 1.24 0.25
C VAL A 40 -11.85 2.10 -0.45
N LYS A 41 -12.31 3.13 0.24
CA LYS A 41 -13.25 4.11 -0.32
C LYS A 41 -12.50 5.09 -1.23
N GLY A 42 -13.03 5.38 -2.41
CA GLY A 42 -12.33 6.13 -3.45
C GLY A 42 -11.98 7.56 -3.11
N ASP A 43 -12.70 8.20 -2.18
CA ASP A 43 -12.37 9.53 -1.66
C ASP A 43 -11.14 9.53 -0.74
N MET A 44 -10.72 8.36 -0.25
CA MET A 44 -9.50 8.18 0.54
C MET A 44 -8.30 7.76 -0.32
N ILE A 45 -8.46 7.60 -1.64
CA ILE A 45 -7.40 7.16 -2.53
C ILE A 45 -6.69 8.37 -3.13
N ALA A 46 -5.38 8.47 -2.87
CA ALA A 46 -4.52 9.47 -3.49
C ALA A 46 -4.01 9.05 -4.88
N LEU A 47 -3.53 7.81 -4.97
CA LEU A 47 -2.85 7.26 -6.13
C LEU A 47 -2.91 5.73 -6.10
N ILE A 48 -3.05 5.11 -7.27
CA ILE A 48 -2.89 3.67 -7.49
C ILE A 48 -1.80 3.50 -8.55
N GLY A 49 -0.77 2.73 -8.24
CA GLY A 49 0.32 2.40 -9.15
C GLY A 49 0.44 0.90 -9.33
N GLU A 50 0.65 0.46 -10.57
CA GLU A 50 1.03 -0.92 -10.86
C GLU A 50 2.46 -1.17 -10.39
N MET A 51 2.71 -2.34 -9.82
CA MET A 51 4.01 -2.70 -9.29
C MET A 51 4.45 -4.05 -9.85
N ASP A 52 5.73 -4.16 -10.21
CA ASP A 52 6.33 -5.41 -10.64
C ASP A 52 6.61 -6.31 -9.42
N ALA A 53 5.90 -7.43 -9.34
CA ALA A 53 6.01 -8.38 -8.24
C ALA A 53 7.40 -9.04 -8.11
N ALA A 54 8.14 -9.19 -9.22
CA ALA A 54 9.48 -9.78 -9.17
C ALA A 54 10.50 -8.81 -8.55
N ILE A 55 10.37 -7.52 -8.86
CA ILE A 55 11.22 -6.47 -8.28
C ILE A 55 10.88 -6.26 -6.80
N ASP A 56 9.59 -6.21 -6.48
CA ASP A 56 9.11 -6.03 -5.12
C ASP A 56 9.57 -7.16 -4.18
N SER A 57 9.44 -8.41 -4.60
CA SER A 57 9.88 -9.58 -3.81
C SER A 57 11.40 -9.68 -3.67
N ALA A 58 12.17 -9.13 -4.61
CA ALA A 58 13.63 -9.07 -4.52
C ALA A 58 14.14 -7.92 -3.64
N THR A 59 13.27 -6.98 -3.26
CA THR A 59 13.65 -5.80 -2.49
C THR A 59 13.58 -6.09 -0.99
N ASP A 60 14.68 -5.89 -0.27
CA ASP A 60 14.72 -6.06 1.18
C ASP A 60 14.17 -4.82 1.90
N LEU A 61 12.85 -4.80 2.13
CA LEU A 61 12.13 -3.72 2.79
C LEU A 61 12.58 -3.48 4.23
N SER A 62 13.15 -4.48 4.91
CA SER A 62 13.61 -4.33 6.30
C SER A 62 14.80 -3.37 6.42
N THR A 63 15.54 -3.16 5.33
CA THR A 63 16.70 -2.26 5.25
C THR A 63 16.35 -0.86 4.75
N ILE A 64 15.14 -0.68 4.22
CA ILE A 64 14.69 0.62 3.72
C ILE A 64 14.36 1.52 4.92
N ARG A 65 14.80 2.78 4.82
CA ARG A 65 14.47 3.86 5.75
C ARG A 65 13.93 5.03 4.95
N ALA A 66 12.73 5.49 5.28
CA ALA A 66 12.08 6.58 4.59
C ALA A 66 11.19 7.37 5.55
N GLU A 67 11.03 8.67 5.27
CA GLU A 67 10.12 9.51 6.03
C GLU A 67 8.66 9.07 5.80
N PRO A 68 7.81 9.12 6.85
CA PRO A 68 6.38 8.86 6.69
C PRO A 68 5.75 9.81 5.67
N LEU A 69 4.81 9.28 4.88
CA LEU A 69 4.09 10.10 3.92
C LEU A 69 3.24 11.16 4.65
N PRO A 70 3.28 12.43 4.22
CA PRO A 70 2.45 13.46 4.82
C PRO A 70 0.96 13.21 4.52
N PRO A 71 0.06 13.60 5.42
CA PRO A 71 -1.38 13.52 5.16
C PRO A 71 -1.77 14.48 4.03
N ILE A 72 -2.75 14.07 3.22
CA ILE A 72 -3.34 14.95 2.20
C ILE A 72 -4.09 16.07 2.92
N ARG A 73 -3.73 17.32 2.60
CA ARG A 73 -4.41 18.52 3.09
C ARG A 73 -5.20 19.15 1.95
N TYR A 74 -6.44 19.55 2.24
CA TYR A 74 -7.35 20.26 1.34
C TYR A 74 -7.40 21.75 1.64
#